data_AF-F9PR20-F1
#
_entry.id   AF-F9PR20-F1
#
_cell.length_a   1.000
_cell.length_b   1.000
_cell.length_c   1.000
_cell.angle_alpha   90.00
_cell.angle_beta   90.00
_cell.angle_gamma   90.00
#
_symmetry.space_group_name_H-M   'P 1'
#
loop_
_entity.id
_entity.type
_entity.pdbx_description
1 polymer ?
#
loop_
_entity_poly.entity_id
_entity_poly.type
_entity_poly.pdbx_seq_one_letter_code
_entity_poly.pdbx_strand_id
1 'polypeptide(L)' 'MKVVKAVKDLSGLGLKEAKEVVDNAPKAVKEGVSKEEAEQMKAKLEEVGATVELK' A
#
# COMPACT_ATOMS: atom_id res chain seq x y z
N MET A 1 7.38 0.31 -10.51
CA MET A 1 8.11 0.53 -9.22
C MET A 1 7.52 1.62 -8.32
N LYS A 2 6.70 2.57 -8.81
CA LYS A 2 6.11 3.62 -7.95
C LYS A 2 5.23 3.05 -6.83
N VAL A 3 4.41 2.05 -7.15
CA VAL A 3 3.59 1.29 -6.17
C VAL A 3 4.44 0.64 -5.08
N VAL A 4 5.52 -0.07 -5.44
CA VAL A 4 6.41 -0.74 -4.47
C VAL A 4 7.08 0.27 -3.53
N LYS A 5 7.48 1.44 -4.04
CA LYS A 5 8.00 2.53 -3.19
C LYS A 5 6.93 3.07 -2.25
N ALA A 6 5.73 3.38 -2.77
CA ALA A 6 4.63 3.87 -1.96
C ALA A 6 4.21 2.86 -0.87
N VAL A 7 4.11 1.57 -1.21
CA VAL A 7 3.85 0.49 -0.24
C VAL A 7 4.94 0.46 0.83
N LYS A 8 6.22 0.44 0.44
CA LYS A 8 7.35 0.51 1.38
C LYS A 8 7.27 1.73 2.31
N ASP A 9 6.97 2.91 1.78
CA ASP A 9 6.94 4.14 2.58
C ASP A 9 5.71 4.21 3.50
N LEU A 10 4.57 3.62 3.09
CA LEU A 10 3.33 3.61 3.88
C LEU A 10 3.29 2.49 4.95
N SER A 11 3.81 1.31 4.62
CA SER A 11 3.85 0.14 5.51
C SER A 11 5.14 0.02 6.31
N GLY A 12 6.22 0.68 5.90
CA GLY A 12 7.55 0.56 6.52
C GLY A 12 8.28 -0.75 6.19
N LEU A 13 7.74 -1.56 5.28
CA LEU A 13 8.32 -2.85 4.89
C LEU A 13 9.59 -2.68 4.04
N GLY A 14 10.50 -3.66 4.10
CA GLY A 14 11.70 -3.67 3.27
C GLY A 14 11.39 -3.70 1.77
N LEU A 15 12.37 -3.33 0.92
CA LEU A 15 12.23 -3.30 -0.55
C LEU A 15 11.78 -4.66 -1.13
N LYS A 16 12.22 -5.75 -0.51
CA LYS A 16 11.84 -7.12 -0.88
C LYS A 16 10.42 -7.46 -0.44
N GLU A 17 10.06 -7.16 0.81
CA GLU A 17 8.72 -7.40 1.35
C GLU A 17 7.66 -6.57 0.64
N ALA A 18 7.92 -5.28 0.39
CA ALA A 18 7.02 -4.42 -0.36
C ALA A 18 6.81 -4.91 -1.79
N LYS A 19 7.85 -5.46 -2.42
CA LYS A 19 7.73 -6.09 -3.74
C LYS A 19 6.87 -7.35 -3.67
N GLU A 20 7.10 -8.23 -2.69
CA GLU A 20 6.27 -9.42 -2.48
C GLU A 20 4.80 -9.08 -2.19
N VAL A 21 4.52 -8.02 -1.42
CA VAL A 21 3.15 -7.56 -1.12
C VAL A 21 2.43 -7.11 -2.39
N VAL A 22 3.12 -6.37 -3.28
CA VAL A 22 2.55 -5.90 -4.54
C VAL A 22 2.41 -7.03 -5.57
N ASP A 23 3.39 -7.93 -5.66
CA ASP A 23 3.35 -9.09 -6.57
C ASP A 23 2.35 -10.19 -6.09
N ASN A 24 2.07 -10.29 -4.79
CA ASN A 24 1.10 -11.24 -4.21
C ASN A 24 -0.23 -10.58 -3.81
N ALA A 25 -0.64 -9.51 -4.48
CA ALA A 25 -1.97 -8.94 -4.25
C ALA A 25 -3.07 -9.98 -4.56
N PRO A 26 -4.18 -10.04 -3.77
CA PRO A 26 -4.56 -9.12 -2.69
C PRO A 26 -3.91 -9.49 -1.33
N LYS A 27 -3.11 -8.57 -0.77
CA LYS A 27 -2.47 -8.71 0.54
C LYS A 27 -2.64 -7.41 1.33
N ALA A 28 -2.82 -7.50 2.66
CA ALA A 28 -2.96 -6.33 3.50
C ALA A 28 -1.63 -5.56 3.58
N VAL A 29 -1.65 -4.28 3.22
CA VAL A 29 -0.48 -3.38 3.29
C VAL A 29 -0.36 -2.74 4.68
N LYS A 30 -1.50 -2.47 5.31
CA LYS A 30 -1.61 -1.91 6.66
C LYS A 30 -3.00 -2.18 7.22
N GLU A 31 -3.07 -2.58 8.49
CA GLU A 31 -4.32 -2.92 9.19
C GLU A 31 -4.47 -2.03 10.43
N GLY A 32 -5.71 -1.72 10.82
CA GLY A 32 -5.99 -0.88 12.00
C GLY A 32 -5.67 0.61 11.83
N VAL A 33 -5.63 1.11 10.59
CA VAL A 33 -5.50 2.54 10.30
C VAL A 33 -6.82 3.27 10.46
N SER A 34 -6.75 4.53 10.84
CA SER A 34 -7.94 5.40 10.92
C SER A 34 -8.57 5.58 9.54
N LYS A 35 -9.87 5.88 9.47
CA LYS A 35 -10.57 6.07 8.18
C LYS A 35 -9.93 7.14 7.31
N GLU A 36 -9.48 8.26 7.91
CA GLU A 36 -8.71 9.30 7.22
C GLU A 36 -7.36 8.82 6.70
N GLU A 37 -6.61 8.05 7.49
CA GLU A 37 -5.33 7.48 7.05
C GLU A 37 -5.54 6.48 5.91
N ALA A 38 -6.59 5.65 6.00
CA ALA A 38 -6.96 4.68 4.98
C ALA A 38 -7.27 5.36 3.64
N GLU A 39 -8.07 6.44 3.66
CA GLU A 39 -8.38 7.23 2.46
C GLU A 39 -7.14 7.94 1.89
N GLN A 40 -6.28 8.50 2.74
CA GLN A 40 -5.02 9.11 2.30
C GLN A 40 -4.07 8.08 1.67
N MET A 41 -3.96 6.88 2.25
CA MET A 41 -3.15 5.80 1.71
C MET A 41 -3.70 5.30 0.38
N LYS A 42 -5.03 5.12 0.30
CA LYS A 42 -5.72 4.77 -0.94
C LYS A 42 -5.44 5.80 -2.03
N ALA A 43 -5.63 7.09 -1.77
CA ALA A 43 -5.37 8.14 -2.74
C ALA A 43 -3.91 8.13 -3.23
N LYS A 44 -2.94 8.08 -2.31
CA LYS A 44 -1.51 8.02 -2.66
C LYS A 44 -1.14 6.78 -3.49
N LEU A 45 -1.77 5.65 -3.21
CA LEU A 45 -1.53 4.39 -3.92
C LEU A 45 -2.23 4.39 -5.29
N GLU A 46 -3.44 4.94 -5.41
CA GLU A 46 -4.17 5.12 -6.67
C GLU A 46 -3.47 6.10 -7.62
N GLU A 47 -2.92 7.21 -7.12
CA GLU A 47 -2.13 8.16 -7.92
C GLU A 47 -0.89 7.52 -8.57
N VAL A 48 -0.32 6.49 -7.93
CA VAL A 48 0.83 5.75 -8.49
C VAL A 48 0.43 4.53 -9.30
N GLY A 49 -0.88 4.33 -9.53
CA GLY A 49 -1.46 3.27 -10.36
C GLY A 49 -1.70 1.95 -9.61
N ALA A 50 -1.84 1.97 -8.29
CA ALA A 50 -2.23 0.82 -7.48
C ALA A 50 -3.73 0.85 -7.18
N THR A 51 -4.36 -0.31 -6.98
CA THR A 51 -5.75 -0.39 -6.53
C THR A 51 -5.77 -0.77 -5.05
N VAL A 52 -6.44 0.04 -4.22
CA VAL A 52 -6.55 -0.20 -2.78
C VAL A 52 -8.00 -0.43 -2.41
N GLU A 53 -8.27 -1.61 -1.86
CA GLU A 53 -9.57 -1.95 -1.27
C GLU A 53 -9.51 -1.72 0.24
N LEU A 54 -10.37 -0.83 0.74
CA LEU A 54 -10.53 -0.57 2.18
C LEU A 54 -11.58 -1.54 2.72
N LYS A 55 -11.20 -2.36 3.71
CA LYS A 55 -12.10 -3.23 4.47
C LYS A 55 -12.22 -2.76 5.91
#